data_AF-A0A645ECJ3-F1
#
_entry.id   AF-A0A645ECJ3-F1
#
_cell.length_a   1.000
_cell.length_b   1.000
_cell.length_c   1.000
_cell.angle_alpha   90.00
_cell.angle_beta   90.00
_cell.angle_gamma   90.00
#
_symmetry.space_group_name_H-M   'P 1'
#
loop_
_entity.id
_entity.type
_entity.pdbx_description
1 polymer ?
#
loop_
_entity_poly.entity_id
_entity_poly.type
_entity_poly.pdbx_seq_one_letter_code
_entity_poly.pdbx_strand_id
1 'polypeptide(L)'
;MAVIYRNNLASNAFAHRLIIRGIPYYLKDNAYNVYDHWIAKDICAYVNFAFNTDDNDAFFRIVNKPGRMVSKQVLLKADTLSGSAFYNVMNADEISGRARKNMEHLYNTVQIARRKNGAAQLMFLYSESEYERY
;
A
#
# COMPACT_ATOMS: atom_id res chain seq x y z
N MET A 1 -15.28 -34.26 9.95
CA MET A 1 -16.63 -33.67 9.79
C MET A 1 -16.56 -32.57 8.76
N ALA A 2 -17.59 -32.44 7.93
CA ALA A 2 -17.72 -31.35 6.97
C ALA A 2 -19.12 -30.74 7.09
N VAL A 3 -19.21 -29.42 7.05
CA VAL A 3 -20.47 -28.69 7.02
C VAL A 3 -20.60 -28.06 5.63
N ILE A 4 -21.63 -28.44 4.89
CA ILE A 4 -21.88 -27.99 3.53
C ILE A 4 -23.04 -26.98 3.57
N TYR A 5 -22.86 -25.84 2.91
CA TYR A 5 -23.84 -24.76 2.86
C TYR A 5 -24.10 -24.34 1.41
N ARG A 6 -25.27 -23.72 1.17
CA ARG A 6 -25.74 -23.35 -0.17
C ARG A 6 -25.15 -22.02 -0.69
N ASN A 7 -24.73 -21.13 0.20
CA ASN A 7 -24.18 -19.80 -0.14
C ASN A 7 -23.06 -19.45 0.87
N ASN A 8 -21.96 -18.86 0.39
CA ASN A 8 -20.83 -18.38 1.20
C ASN A 8 -21.25 -17.46 2.35
N LEU A 9 -22.30 -16.64 2.20
CA LEU A 9 -22.81 -15.82 3.31
C LEU A 9 -23.27 -16.66 4.52
N ALA A 10 -23.80 -17.86 4.30
CA ALA A 10 -24.21 -18.76 5.37
C ALA A 10 -23.01 -19.30 6.16
N SER A 11 -21.81 -19.33 5.57
CA SER A 11 -20.61 -19.82 6.23
C SER A 11 -20.21 -18.97 7.44
N ASN A 12 -20.50 -17.66 7.41
CA ASN A 12 -20.15 -16.72 8.48
C ASN A 12 -20.83 -17.07 9.80
N ALA A 13 -22.09 -17.50 9.78
CA ALA A 13 -22.83 -17.89 10.98
C ALA A 13 -22.21 -19.14 11.65
N PHE A 14 -21.79 -20.12 10.84
CA PHE A 14 -21.08 -21.30 11.33
C PHE A 14 -19.70 -20.95 11.88
N ALA A 15 -18.91 -20.18 11.12
CA ALA A 15 -17.59 -19.70 11.53
C ALA A 15 -17.64 -18.98 12.88
N HIS A 16 -18.56 -18.03 13.03
CA HIS A 16 -18.75 -17.29 14.28
C HIS A 16 -19.08 -18.20 15.47
N ARG A 17 -19.97 -19.19 15.28
CA ARG A 17 -20.35 -20.14 16.33
C ARG A 17 -19.23 -21.12 16.69
N LEU A 18 -18.37 -21.47 15.74
CA LEU A 18 -17.20 -22.34 15.95
C LEU A 18 -16.10 -21.58 16.71
N ILE A 19 -15.84 -20.31 16.36
CA ILE A 19 -14.93 -19.43 17.11
C ILE A 19 -15.36 -19.32 18.58
N ILE A 20 -16.63 -18.96 18.84
CA ILE A 20 -17.16 -18.81 20.21
C ILE A 20 -16.99 -20.09 21.04
N ARG A 21 -17.05 -21.26 20.40
CA ARG A 21 -16.91 -22.56 21.05
C ARG A 21 -15.45 -23.06 21.10
N GLY A 22 -14.49 -22.29 20.59
CA GLY A 22 -13.08 -22.71 20.52
C GLY A 22 -12.85 -23.92 19.62
N ILE A 23 -13.74 -24.17 18.65
CA ILE A 23 -13.63 -25.32 17.75
C ILE A 23 -12.81 -24.89 16.52
N PRO A 24 -11.64 -25.51 16.26
CA PRO A 24 -10.85 -25.19 15.08
C PRO A 24 -11.59 -25.59 13.80
N TYR A 25 -11.59 -24.71 12.80
CA TYR A 25 -12.29 -24.92 11.54
C TYR A 25 -11.52 -24.30 10.37
N TYR A 26 -11.85 -24.74 9.16
CA TYR A 26 -11.31 -24.23 7.91
C TYR A 26 -12.45 -23.90 6.95
N LEU A 27 -12.44 -22.70 6.36
CA LEU A 27 -13.39 -22.27 5.33
C LEU A 27 -12.73 -22.40 3.96
N LYS A 28 -13.33 -23.20 3.08
CA LYS A 28 -12.83 -23.39 1.71
C LYS A 28 -13.10 -22.17 0.81
N ASP A 29 -14.30 -21.60 0.90
CA ASP A 29 -14.79 -20.63 -0.10
C ASP A 29 -14.69 -19.16 0.35
N ASN A 30 -14.20 -18.91 1.56
CA ASN A 30 -14.11 -17.56 2.12
C ASN A 30 -12.78 -17.35 2.85
N ALA A 31 -11.68 -17.73 2.19
CA ALA A 31 -10.39 -17.22 2.58
C ALA A 31 -10.39 -15.73 2.24
N TYR A 32 -10.59 -14.89 3.27
CA TYR A 32 -10.26 -13.47 3.19
C TYR A 32 -8.93 -13.33 2.45
N ASN A 33 -8.96 -12.77 1.24
CA ASN A 33 -7.74 -12.59 0.48
C ASN A 33 -6.90 -11.55 1.23
N VAL A 34 -5.78 -11.96 1.80
CA VAL A 34 -4.92 -11.07 2.56
C VAL A 34 -4.42 -9.92 1.70
N TYR A 35 -4.28 -10.12 0.38
CA TYR A 35 -3.94 -9.07 -0.58
C TYR A 35 -5.07 -8.07 -0.81
N ASP A 36 -6.31 -8.37 -0.41
CA ASP A 36 -7.40 -7.41 -0.44
C ASP A 36 -7.35 -6.39 0.70
N HIS A 37 -6.59 -6.70 1.76
CA HIS A 37 -6.39 -5.81 2.89
C HIS A 37 -5.68 -4.51 2.45
N TRP A 38 -6.12 -3.37 2.98
CA TRP A 38 -5.59 -2.06 2.59
C TRP A 38 -4.08 -1.93 2.84
N ILE A 39 -3.58 -2.46 3.97
CA ILE A 39 -2.13 -2.56 4.28
C ILE A 39 -1.39 -3.34 3.19
N ALA A 40 -1.88 -4.53 2.84
CA ALA A 40 -1.22 -5.38 1.85
C ALA A 40 -1.11 -4.65 0.51
N LYS A 41 -2.19 -4.00 0.08
CA LYS A 41 -2.19 -3.22 -1.15
C LYS A 41 -1.31 -1.95 -1.08
N ASP A 42 -1.19 -1.31 0.09
CA ASP A 42 -0.28 -0.17 0.28
C ASP A 42 1.18 -0.63 0.18
N ILE A 43 1.53 -1.77 0.81
CA ILE A 43 2.86 -2.39 0.69
C ILE A 43 3.15 -2.78 -0.76
N CYS A 44 2.19 -3.39 -1.45
CA CYS A 44 2.31 -3.70 -2.87
C CYS A 44 2.60 -2.45 -3.70
N ALA A 45 1.94 -1.32 -3.41
CA ALA A 45 2.23 -0.07 -4.11
C ALA A 45 3.62 0.49 -3.81
N TYR A 46 4.14 0.38 -2.58
CA TYR A 46 5.54 0.72 -2.31
C TYR A 46 6.51 -0.12 -3.13
N VAL A 47 6.26 -1.43 -3.24
CA VAL A 47 7.10 -2.34 -4.04
C VAL A 47 6.99 -2.02 -5.54
N ASN A 48 5.77 -1.79 -6.04
CA ASN A 48 5.54 -1.43 -7.45
C ASN A 48 6.21 -0.11 -7.80
N PHE A 49 6.07 0.91 -6.95
CA PHE A 49 6.74 2.19 -7.14
C PHE A 49 8.26 2.08 -7.05
N ALA A 50 8.77 1.19 -6.19
CA ALA A 50 10.19 0.89 -6.15
C ALA A 50 10.69 0.23 -7.43
N PHE A 51 9.90 -0.68 -8.02
CA PHE A 51 10.26 -1.30 -9.29
C PHE A 51 10.15 -0.31 -10.46
N ASN A 52 9.06 0.44 -10.52
CA ASN A 52 8.73 1.40 -11.57
C ASN A 52 8.29 2.75 -10.96
N THR A 53 9.17 3.75 -11.02
CA THR A 53 8.89 5.12 -10.54
C THR A 53 7.93 5.91 -11.45
N ASP A 54 7.56 5.35 -12.61
CA ASP A 54 6.57 5.90 -13.51
C ASP A 54 5.17 5.30 -13.29
N ASP A 55 5.01 4.41 -12.30
CA ASP A 55 3.72 3.87 -11.90
C ASP A 55 2.93 4.91 -11.08
N ASN A 56 2.05 5.63 -11.77
CA ASN A 56 1.23 6.69 -11.19
C ASN A 56 0.25 6.16 -10.15
N ASP A 57 -0.36 4.98 -10.37
CA ASP A 57 -1.32 4.39 -9.44
C ASP A 57 -0.63 4.02 -8.11
N ALA A 58 0.55 3.41 -8.21
CA ALA A 58 1.36 3.10 -7.04
C ALA A 58 1.78 4.38 -6.30
N PHE A 59 2.21 5.41 -7.02
CA PHE A 59 2.61 6.68 -6.45
C PHE A 59 1.46 7.39 -5.72
N PHE A 60 0.31 7.57 -6.36
CA PHE A 60 -0.86 8.23 -5.76
C PHE A 60 -1.34 7.53 -4.50
N ARG A 61 -1.21 6.20 -4.47
CA ARG A 61 -1.57 5.42 -3.30
C ARG A 61 -0.69 5.68 -2.10
N ILE A 62 0.62 5.84 -2.31
CA ILE A 62 1.60 5.93 -1.20
C ILE A 62 1.95 7.36 -0.81
N VAL A 63 1.77 8.35 -1.70
CA VAL A 63 2.34 9.71 -1.56
C VAL A 63 2.11 10.33 -0.19
N ASN A 64 0.89 10.24 0.34
CA ASN A 64 0.48 10.82 1.62
C ASN A 64 0.06 9.78 2.67
N LYS A 65 0.51 8.52 2.56
CA LYS A 65 0.19 7.49 3.56
C LYS A 65 0.81 7.83 4.92
N PRO A 66 2.14 7.84 5.07
CA PRO A 66 2.76 8.79 5.98
C PRO A 66 2.43 10.20 5.49
N GLY A 67 2.07 11.10 6.39
CA GLY A 67 1.68 12.46 6.03
C GLY A 67 2.85 13.26 5.43
N ARG A 68 3.11 13.12 4.12
CA ARG A 68 4.20 13.83 3.42
C ARG A 68 3.85 15.26 3.04
N MET A 69 2.64 15.72 3.36
CA MET A 69 2.17 17.09 3.21
C MET A 69 2.09 17.54 1.73
N VAL A 70 1.89 16.61 0.80
CA VAL A 70 1.65 16.96 -0.61
C VAL A 70 0.18 17.34 -0.76
N SER A 71 -0.10 18.56 -1.23
CA SER A 71 -1.48 19.04 -1.35
C SER A 71 -2.24 18.34 -2.47
N LYS A 72 -3.56 18.20 -2.31
CA LYS A 72 -4.43 17.61 -3.34
C LYS A 72 -4.37 18.40 -4.66
N GLN A 73 -4.22 19.73 -4.59
CA GLN A 73 -4.12 20.58 -5.79
C GLN A 73 -2.88 20.25 -6.61
N VAL A 74 -1.73 20.02 -5.96
CA VAL A 74 -0.49 19.63 -6.64
C VAL A 74 -0.62 18.25 -7.27
N LEU A 75 -1.23 17.28 -6.57
CA LEU A 75 -1.48 15.94 -7.11
C LEU A 75 -2.38 15.98 -8.35
N LEU A 76 -3.45 16.77 -8.34
CA LEU A 76 -4.34 16.92 -9.48
C LEU A 76 -3.63 17.56 -10.69
N LYS A 77 -2.83 18.60 -10.46
CA LYS A 77 -2.01 19.21 -11.53
C LYS A 77 -1.02 18.21 -12.11
N ALA A 78 -0.35 17.43 -11.26
CA ALA A 78 0.62 16.43 -11.68
C ALA A 78 -0.02 15.29 -12.50
N ASP A 79 -1.27 14.94 -12.22
CA ASP A 79 -2.05 13.93 -12.95
C ASP A 79 -2.46 14.38 -14.35
N THR A 80 -2.71 15.69 -14.54
CA THR A 80 -3.06 16.25 -15.87
C THR A 80 -1.87 16.31 -16.83
N LEU A 81 -0.65 16.29 -16.30
CA LEU A 81 0.58 16.32 -17.07
C LEU A 81 0.93 14.92 -17.55
N SER A 82 1.45 14.80 -18.77
CA SER A 82 1.92 13.51 -19.29
C SER A 82 3.17 13.03 -18.56
N GLY A 83 3.34 11.72 -18.46
CA GLY A 83 4.51 11.09 -17.83
C GLY A 83 4.28 10.69 -16.37
N SER A 84 5.37 10.62 -15.61
CA SER A 84 5.34 10.21 -14.21
C SER A 84 4.83 11.33 -13.31
N ALA A 85 3.75 11.03 -12.59
CA ALA A 85 3.17 11.91 -11.58
C ALA A 85 4.18 12.27 -10.49
N PHE A 86 5.10 11.37 -10.14
CA PHE A 86 6.16 11.66 -9.16
C PHE A 86 7.06 12.82 -9.62
N TYR A 87 7.58 12.74 -10.86
CA TYR A 87 8.46 13.80 -11.37
C TYR A 87 7.68 15.11 -11.58
N ASN A 88 6.42 15.04 -12.00
CA ASN A 88 5.56 16.21 -12.12
C ASN A 88 5.36 16.90 -10.77
N VAL A 89 5.14 16.14 -9.69
CA VAL A 89 5.06 16.68 -8.32
C VAL A 89 6.39 17.29 -7.87
N MET A 90 7.52 16.63 -8.15
CA MET A 90 8.85 17.10 -7.75
C MET A 90 9.27 18.40 -8.45
N ASN A 91 8.79 18.61 -9.68
CA ASN A 91 9.06 19.80 -10.48
C ASN A 91 8.02 20.92 -10.28
N ALA A 92 6.98 20.68 -9.47
CA ALA A 92 5.96 21.68 -9.19
C ALA A 92 6.51 22.79 -8.28
N ASP A 93 6.32 24.06 -8.65
CA ASP A 93 6.79 25.21 -7.86
C ASP A 93 6.14 25.29 -6.47
N GLU A 94 4.95 24.70 -6.31
CA GLU A 94 4.22 24.68 -5.05
C GLU A 94 4.83 23.73 -4.00
N ILE A 95 5.70 22.79 -4.40
CA ILE A 95 6.35 21.89 -3.44
C ILE A 95 7.60 22.53 -2.83
N SER A 96 7.48 22.97 -1.58
CA SER A 96 8.56 23.64 -0.87
C SER A 96 8.72 23.15 0.57
N GLY A 97 9.90 23.43 1.15
CA GLY A 97 10.19 23.16 2.55
C GLY A 97 10.11 21.67 2.93
N ARG A 98 9.24 21.35 3.89
CA ARG A 98 9.14 20.01 4.48
C ARG A 98 8.55 18.99 3.51
N ALA A 99 7.56 19.38 2.70
CA ALA A 99 6.95 18.48 1.71
C ALA A 99 7.98 17.99 0.69
N ARG A 100 8.83 18.91 0.19
CA ARG A 100 9.92 18.56 -0.73
C ARG A 100 10.92 17.59 -0.09
N LYS A 101 11.37 17.87 1.14
CA LYS A 101 12.28 16.97 1.87
C LYS A 101 11.69 15.58 2.08
N ASN A 102 10.40 15.48 2.42
CA ASN A 102 9.71 14.21 2.60
C ASN A 102 9.61 13.41 1.28
N MET A 103 9.43 14.11 0.17
CA MET A 103 9.40 13.50 -1.16
C MET A 103 10.79 13.04 -1.62
N GLU A 104 11.83 13.85 -1.38
CA GLU A 104 13.22 13.46 -1.62
C GLU A 104 13.61 12.24 -0.76
N HIS A 105 13.17 12.21 0.50
CA HIS A 105 13.34 11.06 1.37
C HIS A 105 12.67 9.80 0.79
N LEU A 106 11.40 9.88 0.40
CA LEU A 106 10.70 8.77 -0.25
C LEU A 106 11.47 8.25 -1.48
N TYR A 107 11.93 9.16 -2.33
CA TYR A 107 12.67 8.80 -3.53
C TYR A 107 13.99 8.09 -3.19
N ASN A 108 14.77 8.63 -2.26
CA ASN A 108 16.02 8.02 -1.81
C ASN A 108 15.78 6.62 -1.21
N THR A 109 14.76 6.48 -0.36
CA THR A 109 14.36 5.18 0.20
C THR A 109 14.02 4.19 -0.91
N VAL A 110 13.25 4.60 -1.91
CA VAL A 110 12.91 3.77 -3.07
C VAL A 110 14.16 3.38 -3.87
N GLN A 111 15.08 4.30 -4.14
CA GLN A 111 16.31 3.98 -4.88
C GLN A 111 17.21 3.00 -4.13
N ILE A 112 17.25 3.07 -2.79
CA ILE A 112 17.99 2.10 -1.97
C ILE A 112 17.25 0.75 -1.95
N ALA A 113 15.92 0.77 -1.84
CA ALA A 113 15.08 -0.42 -1.85
C ALA A 113 15.22 -1.20 -3.17
N ARG A 114 15.40 -0.54 -4.30
CA ARG A 114 15.67 -1.17 -5.62
C ARG A 114 16.88 -2.10 -5.62
N ARG A 115 17.88 -1.83 -4.78
CA ARG A 115 19.09 -2.65 -4.66
C ARG A 115 18.90 -3.85 -3.73
N LYS A 116 17.75 -3.95 -3.07
CA LYS A 116 17.36 -5.06 -2.17
C LYS A 116 16.32 -5.92 -2.86
N ASN A 117 16.22 -7.18 -2.45
CA ASN A 117 15.29 -8.14 -3.02
C ASN A 117 14.45 -8.84 -1.94
N GLY A 118 13.27 -9.32 -2.33
CA GLY A 118 12.40 -10.15 -1.49
C GLY A 118 12.02 -9.50 -0.15
N ALA A 119 12.07 -10.29 0.93
CA ALA A 119 11.70 -9.82 2.27
C ALA A 119 12.55 -8.63 2.75
N ALA A 120 13.83 -8.57 2.39
CA ALA A 120 14.71 -7.48 2.81
C ALA A 120 14.32 -6.13 2.20
N GLN A 121 13.82 -6.13 0.97
CA GLN A 121 13.29 -4.93 0.33
C GLN A 121 12.01 -4.46 1.04
N LEU A 122 11.11 -5.40 1.32
CA LEU A 122 9.82 -5.10 1.92
C LEU A 122 9.96 -4.58 3.35
N MET A 123 10.82 -5.21 4.17
CA MET A 123 11.12 -4.74 5.52
C MET A 123 11.76 -3.34 5.51
N PHE A 124 12.69 -3.10 4.59
CA PHE A 124 13.31 -1.78 4.45
C PHE A 124 12.30 -0.70 4.03
N LEU A 125 11.43 -0.98 3.07
CA LEU A 125 10.37 -0.05 2.68
C LEU A 125 9.41 0.19 3.85
N TYR A 126 9.04 -0.85 4.60
CA TYR A 126 8.14 -0.73 5.75
C TYR A 126 8.71 0.17 6.87
N SER A 127 9.99 0.02 7.20
CA SER A 127 10.64 0.81 8.26
C SER A 127 11.01 2.22 7.80
N GLU A 128 11.74 2.35 6.69
CA GLU A 128 12.33 3.61 6.24
C GLU A 128 11.34 4.53 5.53
N SER A 129 10.20 4.02 5.05
CA SER A 129 9.15 4.91 4.54
C SER A 129 8.34 5.57 5.65
N GLU A 130 8.61 5.27 6.93
CA GLU A 130 7.83 5.65 8.10
C GLU A 130 6.42 5.06 8.15
N TYR A 131 6.11 4.07 7.30
CA TYR A 131 4.81 3.42 7.26
C TYR A 131 4.49 2.65 8.55
N GLU A 132 5.49 2.14 9.27
CA GLU A 132 5.29 1.49 10.57
C GLU A 132 4.61 2.38 11.62
N ARG A 133 4.78 3.70 11.52
CA ARG A 133 4.24 4.68 12.47
C ARG A 133 2.82 5.14 12.13
N TYR A 134 2.27 4.67 11.00
CA TYR A 134 0.96 5.02 10.47
C TYR A 134 -0.08 3.97 10.84
#